data_AF-A0A1E4IEA7-F1
#
_entry.id   AF-A0A1E4IEA7-F1
#
_cell.length_a   1.000
_cell.length_b   1.000
_cell.length_c   1.000
_cell.angle_alpha   90.00
_cell.angle_beta   90.00
_cell.angle_gamma   90.00
#
_symmetry.space_group_name_H-M   'P 1'
#
loop_
_entity.id
_entity.type
_entity.pdbx_description
1 polymer ?
#
loop_
_entity_poly.entity_id
_entity_poly.type
_entity_poly.pdbx_seq_one_letter_code
_entity_poly.pdbx_strand_id
1 'polypeptide(L)'
;MPADLHAHAAARPAGQAPERVDLRAGEERTLLLDCRALLGTGELIESAPAATATPAGLRVSTVRSRAGTHVELSARCPAIGEMRGAPWRDYLVTARLRTTRGQVLQAALTLRVHAE
;
A
#
# COMPACT_ATOMS: atom_id res chain seq x y z
N MET A 1 22.41 6.63 -11.64
CA MET A 1 21.20 5.82 -11.52
C MET A 1 20.83 5.81 -10.04
N PRO A 2 19.94 6.68 -9.54
CA PRO A 2 19.49 6.53 -8.16
C PRO A 2 18.73 5.21 -8.10
N ALA A 3 19.12 4.33 -7.17
CA ALA A 3 18.39 3.10 -6.92
C ALA A 3 16.93 3.45 -6.67
N ASP A 4 16.02 2.83 -7.41
CA ASP A 4 14.59 2.83 -7.14
C ASP A 4 14.37 2.39 -5.70
N LEU A 5 14.28 3.37 -4.80
CA LEU A 5 14.22 3.15 -3.36
C LEU A 5 12.75 2.92 -3.00
N HIS A 6 12.20 1.84 -3.54
CA HIS A 6 10.90 1.35 -3.15
C HIS A 6 10.92 1.06 -1.65
N ALA A 7 10.07 1.72 -0.88
CA ALA A 7 9.85 1.29 0.49
C ALA A 7 9.07 -0.03 0.44
N HIS A 8 9.65 -1.08 1.03
CA HIS A 8 9.05 -2.39 1.09
C HIS A 8 8.13 -2.47 2.30
N ALA A 9 6.96 -3.08 2.11
CA ALA A 9 6.05 -3.42 3.19
C ALA A 9 5.54 -4.85 3.00
N ALA A 10 5.32 -5.59 4.08
CA ALA A 10 4.71 -6.91 4.04
C ALA A 10 3.21 -6.83 4.30
N ALA A 11 2.41 -7.40 3.40
CA ALA A 11 0.99 -7.59 3.64
C ALA A 11 0.79 -8.59 4.79
N ARG A 12 -0.09 -8.25 5.71
CA ARG A 12 -0.40 -9.07 6.89
C ARG A 12 -1.76 -9.76 6.73
N PRO A 13 -1.91 -11.03 7.18
CA PRO A 13 -3.19 -11.73 7.19
C PRO A 13 -4.29 -10.99 7.96
N ALA A 14 -5.55 -11.32 7.68
CA ALA A 14 -6.69 -10.80 8.42
C ALA A 14 -6.54 -11.07 9.93
N GLY A 15 -6.82 -10.05 10.75
CA GLY A 15 -6.68 -10.11 12.21
C GLY A 15 -5.30 -9.70 12.74
N GLN A 16 -4.31 -9.48 11.87
CA GLN A 16 -3.05 -8.83 12.26
C GLN A 16 -3.08 -7.35 11.93
N ALA A 17 -2.38 -6.54 12.75
CA ALA A 17 -2.23 -5.12 12.46
C ALA A 17 -1.50 -4.94 11.11
N PRO A 18 -2.02 -4.10 10.20
CA PRO A 18 -1.33 -3.79 8.95
C PRO A 18 0.06 -3.21 9.24
N GLU A 19 1.01 -3.49 8.37
CA GLU A 19 2.32 -2.86 8.47
C GLU A 19 2.20 -1.34 8.37
N ARG A 20 3.08 -0.62 9.07
CA ARG A 20 3.10 0.84 9.05
C ARG A 20 4.30 1.35 8.28
N VAL A 21 4.08 2.28 7.36
CA VAL A 21 5.12 3.00 6.64
C VAL A 21 4.96 4.49 6.91
N ASP A 22 6.06 5.14 7.26
CA ASP A 22 6.11 6.57 7.53
C ASP A 22 6.48 7.33 6.23
N LEU A 23 5.74 8.39 5.92
CA LEU A 23 5.90 9.26 4.74
C LEU A 23 5.80 10.73 5.15
N ARG A 24 6.25 11.64 4.27
CA ARG A 24 6.12 13.08 4.48
C ARG A 24 4.92 13.66 3.73
N ALA A 25 4.34 14.71 4.28
CA ALA A 25 3.31 15.48 3.56
C ALA A 25 3.89 16.06 2.26
N GLY A 26 3.08 16.08 1.20
CA GLY A 26 3.47 16.48 -0.15
C GLY A 26 4.36 15.48 -0.90
N GLU A 27 4.78 14.39 -0.25
CA GLU A 27 5.60 13.36 -0.88
C GLU A 27 4.78 12.47 -1.83
N GLU A 28 5.42 12.05 -2.91
CA GLU A 28 4.96 10.94 -3.75
C GLU A 28 5.95 9.79 -3.66
N ARG A 29 5.46 8.59 -3.33
CA ARG A 29 6.31 7.41 -3.16
C ARG A 29 5.66 6.15 -3.72
N THR A 30 6.49 5.34 -4.36
CA THR A 30 6.13 3.98 -4.77
C THR A 30 6.60 2.98 -3.73
N LEU A 31 5.67 2.14 -3.29
CA LEU A 31 5.86 1.08 -2.30
C LEU A 31 5.70 -0.28 -2.95
N LEU A 32 6.45 -1.26 -2.49
CA LEU A 32 6.27 -2.67 -2.87
C LEU A 32 5.64 -3.41 -1.70
N LEU A 33 4.40 -3.87 -1.88
CA LEU A 33 3.67 -4.66 -0.91
C LEU A 33 3.85 -6.16 -1.19
N ASP A 34 4.62 -6.84 -0.36
CA ASP A 34 4.82 -8.29 -0.44
C ASP A 34 3.58 -9.02 0.08
N CYS A 35 2.91 -9.73 -0.82
CA CYS A 35 1.67 -10.44 -0.50
C CYS A 35 1.88 -11.94 -0.26
N ARG A 36 3.12 -12.44 -0.22
CA ARG A 36 3.40 -13.88 -0.06
C ARG A 36 2.72 -14.51 1.15
N ALA A 37 2.64 -13.78 2.26
CA ALA A 37 1.97 -14.25 3.47
C ALA A 37 0.45 -14.43 3.32
N LEU A 38 -0.16 -13.83 2.29
CA LEU A 38 -1.58 -13.97 1.98
C LEU A 38 -1.87 -15.07 0.95
N LEU A 39 -0.85 -15.50 0.21
CA LEU A 39 -0.99 -16.44 -0.90
C LEU A 39 -0.76 -17.87 -0.41
N GLY A 40 -1.53 -18.81 -0.96
CA GLY A 40 -1.23 -20.23 -0.79
C GLY A 40 0.04 -20.64 -1.55
N THR A 41 0.55 -21.84 -1.26
CA THR A 41 1.73 -22.39 -1.94
C THR A 41 1.53 -22.43 -3.46
N GLY A 42 2.42 -21.76 -4.21
CA GLY A 42 2.38 -21.68 -5.67
C GLY A 42 1.29 -20.78 -6.25
N GLU A 43 0.56 -20.05 -5.40
CA GLU A 43 -0.48 -19.12 -5.83
C GLU A 43 0.12 -17.75 -6.17
N LEU A 44 -0.44 -17.10 -7.19
CA LEU A 44 -0.01 -15.78 -7.66
C LEU A 44 -1.20 -14.82 -7.70
N ILE A 45 -0.89 -13.53 -7.68
CA ILE A 45 -1.80 -12.43 -7.94
C ILE A 45 -2.05 -12.34 -9.44
N GLU A 46 -3.28 -12.62 -9.83
CA GLU A 46 -3.79 -12.45 -11.18
C GLU A 46 -4.07 -10.97 -11.48
N SER A 47 -4.72 -10.26 -10.57
CA SER A 47 -4.99 -8.82 -10.74
C SER A 47 -5.11 -8.07 -9.41
N ALA A 48 -4.83 -6.76 -9.47
CA ALA A 48 -5.00 -5.81 -8.37
C ALA A 48 -5.76 -4.59 -8.94
N PRO A 49 -7.10 -4.67 -9.09
CA PRO A 49 -7.86 -3.68 -9.86
C PRO A 49 -7.91 -2.29 -9.23
N ALA A 50 -7.84 -2.18 -7.90
CA ALA A 50 -7.87 -0.89 -7.21
C ALA A 50 -7.33 -0.98 -5.78
N ALA A 51 -6.77 0.13 -5.33
CA ALA A 51 -6.47 0.41 -3.94
C ALA A 51 -7.30 1.60 -3.47
N THR A 52 -7.67 1.59 -2.19
CA THR A 52 -8.43 2.66 -1.55
C THR A 52 -7.73 3.11 -0.28
N ALA A 53 -7.83 4.39 0.05
CA ALA A 53 -7.27 4.97 1.27
C ALA A 53 -8.36 5.62 2.12
N THR A 54 -8.34 5.37 3.43
CA THR A 54 -9.24 6.02 4.40
C THR A 54 -8.45 6.56 5.60
N PRO A 55 -8.72 7.81 6.05
CA PRO A 55 -9.68 8.79 5.52
C PRO A 55 -9.25 9.39 4.16
N ALA A 56 -10.12 10.18 3.52
CA ALA A 56 -9.83 10.81 2.22
C ALA A 56 -8.66 11.80 2.29
N GLY A 57 -7.99 12.00 1.15
CA GLY A 57 -6.89 12.96 0.97
C GLY A 57 -5.59 12.33 0.48
N LEU A 58 -5.36 11.06 0.79
CA LEU A 58 -4.28 10.28 0.19
C LEU A 58 -4.75 9.73 -1.17
N ARG A 59 -4.00 9.99 -2.24
CA ARG A 59 -4.25 9.37 -3.54
C ARG A 59 -3.39 8.13 -3.66
N VAL A 60 -4.02 6.99 -3.90
CA VAL A 60 -3.33 5.71 -4.10
C VAL A 60 -3.71 5.11 -5.43
N SER A 61 -2.72 4.54 -6.12
CA SER A 61 -2.93 3.65 -7.25
C SER A 61 -2.17 2.35 -6.99
N THR A 62 -2.60 1.30 -7.66
CA THR A 62 -2.02 -0.02 -7.48
C THR A 62 -1.84 -0.70 -8.83
N VAL A 63 -0.74 -1.45 -8.97
CA VAL A 63 -0.50 -2.31 -10.12
C VAL A 63 0.18 -3.58 -9.64
N ARG A 64 -0.11 -4.71 -10.29
CA ARG A 64 0.58 -5.97 -9.97
C ARG A 64 2.02 -5.92 -10.47
N SER A 65 2.95 -6.46 -9.70
CA SER A 65 4.31 -6.71 -10.17
C SER A 65 4.35 -7.84 -11.22
N ARG A 66 5.42 -7.89 -12.02
CA ARG A 66 5.65 -8.98 -12.99
C ARG A 66 5.81 -10.35 -12.32
N ALA A 67 6.35 -10.39 -11.10
CA ALA A 67 6.55 -11.62 -10.34
C ALA A 67 5.24 -12.21 -9.78
N GLY A 68 4.15 -11.44 -9.78
CA GLY A 68 2.82 -11.92 -9.35
C GLY A 68 2.70 -12.22 -7.85
N THR A 69 3.69 -11.87 -7.03
CA THR A 69 3.65 -12.05 -5.56
C THR A 69 3.63 -10.73 -4.80
N HIS A 70 3.90 -9.64 -5.51
CA HIS A 70 3.96 -8.29 -4.98
C HIS A 70 3.00 -7.39 -5.74
N VAL A 71 2.61 -6.32 -5.05
CA VAL A 71 1.82 -5.23 -5.61
C VAL A 71 2.61 -3.95 -5.44
N GLU A 72 2.71 -3.17 -6.50
CA GLU A 72 3.24 -1.82 -6.44
C GLU A 72 2.11 -0.86 -6.08
N LEU A 73 2.35 -0.02 -5.08
CA LEU A 73 1.43 1.01 -4.61
C LEU A 73 2.09 2.36 -4.77
N SER A 74 1.56 3.21 -5.64
CA SER A 74 1.97 4.61 -5.68
C SER A 74 1.06 5.42 -4.77
N ALA A 75 1.65 6.11 -3.80
CA ALA A 75 0.96 6.95 -2.84
C ALA A 75 1.41 8.39 -3.00
N ARG A 76 0.48 9.28 -3.33
CA ARG A 76 0.67 10.73 -3.29
C ARG A 76 0.02 11.29 -2.04
N CYS A 77 0.87 11.75 -1.12
CA CYS A 77 0.50 12.29 0.18
C CYS A 77 -0.17 13.67 0.03
N PRO A 78 -1.10 14.00 0.92
CA PRO A 78 -1.69 15.34 0.98
C PRO A 78 -0.61 16.39 1.25
N ALA A 79 -0.81 17.62 0.76
CA ALA A 79 0.09 18.73 1.08
C ALA A 79 0.02 19.09 2.58
N ILE A 80 1.08 19.70 3.12
CA ILE A 80 1.14 20.12 4.54
C ILE A 80 -0.10 20.97 4.93
N GLY A 81 -0.56 21.87 4.06
CA GLY A 81 -1.75 22.69 4.31
C GLY A 81 -3.05 21.88 4.52
N GLU A 82 -3.13 20.67 3.97
CA GLU A 82 -4.30 19.78 4.09
C GLU A 82 -4.26 18.92 5.37
N MET A 83 -3.13 18.92 6.09
CA MET A 83 -2.93 18.20 7.35
C MET A 83 -3.71 18.84 8.53
N ARG A 84 -4.27 20.06 8.36
CA ARG A 84 -5.08 20.79 9.36
C ARG A 84 -4.42 20.92 10.74
N GLY A 85 -3.10 21.10 10.78
CA GLY A 85 -2.34 21.25 12.02
C GLY A 85 -2.12 19.96 12.83
N ALA A 86 -2.51 18.80 12.30
CA ALA A 86 -2.13 17.52 12.89
C ALA A 86 -0.64 17.25 12.60
N PRO A 87 0.17 16.83 13.60
CA PRO A 87 1.59 16.53 13.39
C PRO A 87 1.78 15.33 12.46
N TRP A 88 0.81 14.40 12.47
CA TRP A 88 0.74 13.26 11.57
C TRP A 88 -0.70 12.82 11.34
N ARG A 89 -0.93 12.03 10.29
CA ARG A 89 -2.21 11.39 9.99
C ARG A 89 -1.99 9.97 9.46
N ASP A 90 -2.73 9.02 10.02
CA ASP A 90 -2.71 7.63 9.57
C ASP A 90 -3.78 7.41 8.49
N TYR A 91 -3.37 6.76 7.41
CA TYR A 91 -4.20 6.35 6.29
C TYR A 91 -4.17 4.84 6.19
N LEU A 92 -5.32 4.18 6.34
CA LEU A 92 -5.45 2.77 6.01
C LEU A 92 -5.60 2.63 4.49
N VAL A 93 -4.60 2.05 3.86
CA VAL A 93 -4.60 1.69 2.45
C VAL A 93 -4.96 0.22 2.32
N THR A 94 -5.97 -0.07 1.53
CA THR A 94 -6.38 -1.44 1.21
C THR A 94 -6.30 -1.67 -0.28
N ALA A 95 -5.77 -2.82 -0.69
CA ALA A 95 -5.72 -3.26 -2.08
C ALA A 95 -6.50 -4.57 -2.20
N ARG A 96 -7.47 -4.59 -3.12
CA ARG A 96 -8.19 -5.83 -3.46
C ARG A 96 -7.38 -6.61 -4.47
N LEU A 97 -7.12 -7.88 -4.18
CA LEU A 97 -6.33 -8.78 -5.01
C LEU A 97 -7.22 -9.92 -5.49
N ARG A 98 -7.03 -10.34 -6.73
CA ARG A 98 -7.57 -11.60 -7.27
C ARG A 98 -6.42 -12.53 -7.59
N THR A 99 -6.52 -13.78 -7.17
CA THR A 99 -5.45 -14.76 -7.34
C THR A 99 -5.70 -15.69 -8.53
N THR A 100 -4.67 -16.42 -8.96
CA THR A 100 -4.76 -17.45 -10.01
C THR A 100 -5.66 -18.62 -9.64
N ARG A 101 -6.03 -18.79 -8.36
CA ARG A 101 -7.03 -19.77 -7.90
C ARG A 101 -8.45 -19.20 -7.82
N GLY A 102 -8.65 -17.97 -8.28
CA GLY A 102 -9.94 -17.28 -8.23
C GLY A 102 -10.32 -16.74 -6.85
N GLN A 103 -9.39 -16.72 -5.88
CA GLN A 103 -9.66 -16.13 -4.57
C GLN A 103 -9.60 -14.61 -4.65
N VAL A 104 -10.38 -13.95 -3.80
CA VAL A 104 -10.32 -12.51 -3.59
C VAL A 104 -9.73 -12.26 -2.21
N LEU A 105 -8.55 -11.64 -2.18
CA LEU A 105 -7.84 -11.29 -0.97
C LEU A 105 -7.83 -9.77 -0.78
N GLN A 106 -7.62 -9.33 0.45
CA GLN A 106 -7.42 -7.93 0.77
C GLN A 106 -6.06 -7.77 1.45
N ALA A 107 -5.18 -7.02 0.81
CA ALA A 107 -3.93 -6.60 1.43
C ALA A 107 -4.15 -5.21 2.05
N ALA A 108 -3.58 -4.98 3.23
CA ALA A 108 -3.73 -3.72 3.96
C ALA A 108 -2.38 -3.19 4.43
N LEU A 109 -2.25 -1.87 4.44
CA LEU A 109 -1.08 -1.11 4.87
C LEU A 109 -1.54 0.16 5.58
N THR A 110 -0.86 0.57 6.64
CA THR A 110 -1.05 1.88 7.27
C THR A 110 0.04 2.83 6.79
N LEU A 111 -0.34 3.92 6.12
CA LEU A 111 0.58 5.01 5.78
C LEU A 111 0.42 6.13 6.81
N ARG A 112 1.46 6.37 7.59
CA ARG A 112 1.53 7.53 8.48
C ARG A 112 2.20 8.68 7.75
N VAL A 113 1.45 9.73 7.48
CA VAL A 113 1.97 10.94 6.83
C VAL A 113 2.27 11.96 7.90
N HIS A 114 3.51 12.45 7.98
CA HIS A 114 3.94 13.46 8.93
C HIS A 114 3.96 14.85 8.27
N ALA A 115 3.64 15.90 9.03
CA ALA A 115 3.48 17.27 8.54
C ALA A 115 4.80 18.09 8.48
N GLU A 116 5.94 17.42 8.65
CA GLU A 116 7.27 18.00 8.85
C GLU A 116 7.88 18.64 7.59
#